data_AF-A0A7S2CBY8-F1
#
_entry.id   AF-A0A7S2CBY8-F1
#
_cell.length_a   1.000
_cell.length_b   1.000
_cell.length_c   1.000
_cell.angle_alpha   90.00
_cell.angle_beta   90.00
_cell.angle_gamma   90.00
#
_symmetry.space_group_name_H-M   'P 1'
#
loop_
_entity.id
_entity.type
_entity.pdbx_description
1 polymer ?
#
loop_
_entity_poly.entity_id
_entity_poly.type
_entity_poly.pdbx_seq_one_letter_code
_entity_poly.pdbx_strand_id
1 'polypeptide(L)'
;NISLSIGIADAVGDKDVLIQVGERIEEAKVKVKELVQKGQDSRLKAQPGKSMLESFESMVNTVLNDARQKAGKLVQDALDDTNNVKAMVSAGSKGSDINISQIIACVGQQNVEGKRR
;
A
#
# COMPACT_ATOMS: atom_id res chain seq x y z
N ASN A 1 15.11 -33.99 4.42
CA ASN A 1 13.77 -33.37 4.32
C ASN A 1 13.85 -32.00 4.98
N ILE A 2 13.74 -30.93 4.22
CA ILE A 2 13.69 -29.56 4.75
C ILE A 2 12.22 -29.18 4.75
N SER A 3 11.61 -29.08 5.92
CA SER A 3 10.21 -28.69 6.10
C SER A 3 10.13 -27.17 6.30
N LEU A 4 9.38 -26.49 5.44
CA LEU A 4 9.07 -25.06 5.56
C LEU A 4 7.69 -24.92 6.23
N SER A 5 7.58 -24.09 7.27
CA SER A 5 6.33 -23.78 7.97
C SER A 5 6.19 -22.27 8.14
N ILE A 6 4.98 -21.73 7.97
CA ILE A 6 4.69 -20.30 8.17
C ILE A 6 3.96 -20.12 9.50
N GLY A 7 4.45 -19.24 10.37
CA GLY A 7 3.84 -18.88 11.65
C GLY A 7 3.44 -17.40 11.72
N ILE A 8 2.71 -17.01 12.78
CA ILE A 8 2.33 -15.61 13.02
C ILE A 8 3.56 -14.68 13.15
N ALA A 9 4.69 -15.22 13.63
CA ALA A 9 5.94 -14.48 13.72
C ALA A 9 6.49 -14.07 12.34
N ASP A 10 6.20 -14.83 11.28
CA ASP A 10 6.57 -14.46 9.90
C ASP A 10 5.72 -13.30 9.35
N ALA A 11 4.62 -12.94 10.04
CA ALA A 11 3.69 -11.86 9.71
C ALA A 11 3.85 -10.61 10.60
N VAL A 12 4.78 -10.62 11.56
CA VAL A 12 5.06 -9.46 12.43
C VAL A 12 6.31 -8.75 11.91
N GLY A 13 6.13 -7.56 11.35
CA GLY A 13 7.24 -6.70 10.95
C GLY A 13 7.98 -6.10 12.15
N ASP A 14 9.25 -5.74 11.96
CA ASP A 14 10.04 -5.03 12.97
C ASP A 14 9.32 -3.72 13.39
N LYS A 15 9.41 -3.36 14.67
CA LYS A 15 8.72 -2.19 15.23
C LYS A 15 9.11 -0.91 14.49
N ASP A 16 10.37 -0.75 14.13
CA ASP A 16 10.86 0.41 13.40
C ASP A 16 10.31 0.48 11.98
N VAL A 17 10.04 -0.67 11.36
CA VAL A 17 9.42 -0.78 10.04
C VAL A 17 7.94 -0.43 10.13
N LEU A 18 7.24 -0.92 11.16
CA LEU A 18 5.83 -0.60 11.40
C LEU A 18 5.62 0.89 11.68
N ILE A 19 6.54 1.54 12.39
CA ILE A 19 6.53 3.00 12.58
C ILE A 19 6.66 3.72 11.23
N GLN A 20 7.66 3.36 10.41
CA GLN A 20 7.84 3.96 9.08
C GLN A 20 6.65 3.71 8.16
N VAL A 21 6.02 2.53 8.23
CA VAL A 21 4.76 2.26 7.51
C VAL A 21 3.66 3.21 7.97
N GLY A 22 3.52 3.42 9.28
CA GLY A 22 2.57 4.38 9.86
C GLY A 22 2.80 5.81 9.37
N GLU A 23 4.06 6.26 9.33
CA GLU A 23 4.44 7.59 8.81
C GLU A 23 4.03 7.75 7.34
N ARG A 24 4.28 6.73 6.49
CA ARG A 24 3.89 6.77 5.08
C ARG A 24 2.38 6.80 4.87
N ILE A 25 1.62 6.12 5.73
CA ILE A 25 0.16 6.20 5.74
C ILE A 25 -0.30 7.62 6.13
N GLU A 26 0.34 8.23 7.12
CA GLU A 26 -0.02 9.58 7.57
C GLU A 26 0.30 10.64 6.51
N GLU A 27 1.47 10.55 5.85
CA GLU A 27 1.80 11.38 4.69
C GLU A 27 0.74 11.28 3.57
N ALA A 28 0.23 10.06 3.32
CA ALA A 28 -0.80 9.84 2.32
C ALA A 28 -2.12 10.52 2.71
N LYS A 29 -2.53 10.43 3.98
CA LYS A 29 -3.71 11.13 4.49
C LYS A 29 -3.58 12.64 4.34
N VAL A 30 -2.41 13.21 4.64
CA VAL A 30 -2.15 14.65 4.46
C VAL A 30 -2.32 15.04 3.00
N LYS A 31 -1.73 14.30 2.06
CA LYS A 31 -1.88 14.53 0.62
C LYS A 31 -3.34 14.44 0.15
N VAL A 32 -4.10 13.45 0.65
CA VAL A 32 -5.53 13.34 0.33
C VAL A 32 -6.31 14.53 0.87
N LYS A 33 -6.01 14.99 2.09
CA LYS A 33 -6.64 16.19 2.68
C LYS A 33 -6.37 17.44 1.85
N GLU A 34 -5.15 17.60 1.35
CA GLU A 34 -4.82 18.69 0.42
C GLU A 34 -5.60 18.60 -0.89
N LEU A 35 -5.78 17.40 -1.45
CA LEU A 35 -6.59 17.20 -2.65
C LEU A 35 -8.05 17.56 -2.40
N VAL A 36 -8.61 17.20 -1.25
CA VAL A 36 -9.98 17.57 -0.85
C VAL A 36 -10.11 19.08 -0.78
N GLN A 37 -9.18 19.76 -0.13
CA GLN A 37 -9.20 21.21 0.00
C GLN A 37 -9.06 21.90 -1.37
N LYS A 38 -8.15 21.43 -2.23
CA LYS A 38 -8.02 21.92 -3.62
C LYS A 38 -9.30 21.70 -4.43
N GLY A 39 -10.01 20.58 -4.21
CA GLY A 39 -11.30 20.30 -4.81
C GLY A 39 -12.39 21.27 -4.36
N GLN A 40 -12.49 21.51 -3.05
CA GLN A 40 -13.46 22.46 -2.47
C GLN A 40 -13.23 23.90 -2.94
N ASP A 41 -11.97 24.31 -3.06
CA ASP A 41 -11.61 25.65 -3.54
C ASP A 41 -11.74 25.80 -5.07
N SER A 42 -12.22 24.78 -5.80
CA SER A 42 -12.24 24.74 -7.27
C SER A 42 -10.87 24.95 -7.93
N ARG A 43 -9.78 24.67 -7.21
CA ARG A 43 -8.38 24.79 -7.66
C ARG A 43 -7.83 23.50 -8.28
N LEU A 44 -8.65 22.45 -8.33
CA LEU A 44 -8.25 21.14 -8.84
C LEU A 44 -8.30 21.13 -10.37
N LYS A 45 -7.18 20.81 -11.01
CA LYS A 45 -7.13 20.69 -12.48
C LYS A 45 -7.71 19.34 -12.89
N ALA A 46 -8.73 19.37 -13.76
CA ALA A 46 -9.26 18.16 -14.36
C ALA A 46 -8.21 17.51 -15.28
N GLN A 47 -8.14 16.19 -15.27
CA GLN A 47 -7.34 15.41 -16.20
C GLN A 47 -8.02 15.41 -17.58
N PRO A 48 -7.26 15.37 -18.70
CA PRO A 48 -7.83 15.31 -20.04
C PRO A 48 -8.82 14.15 -20.17
N GLY A 49 -10.02 14.43 -20.67
CA GLY A 49 -11.06 13.42 -20.89
C GLY A 49 -11.77 12.90 -19.64
N LYS A 50 -11.57 13.52 -18.47
CA LYS A 50 -12.26 13.16 -17.22
C LYS A 50 -13.00 14.35 -16.64
N SER A 51 -14.15 14.09 -15.99
CA SER A 51 -14.80 15.09 -15.16
C SER A 51 -13.93 15.48 -13.97
N MET A 52 -14.25 16.59 -13.30
CA MET A 52 -13.52 17.04 -12.12
C MET A 52 -13.57 16.01 -10.97
N LEU A 53 -14.73 15.36 -10.79
CA LEU A 53 -14.90 14.29 -9.82
C LEU A 53 -14.06 13.07 -10.17
N GLU A 54 -14.07 12.60 -11.41
CA GLU A 54 -13.24 11.47 -11.85
C GLU A 54 -11.75 11.78 -11.76
N SER A 55 -11.36 13.03 -12.01
CA SER A 55 -9.99 13.50 -11.86
C SER A 55 -9.56 13.47 -10.39
N PHE A 56 -10.41 13.96 -9.50
CA PHE A 56 -10.19 13.89 -8.05
C PHE A 56 -10.06 12.45 -7.56
N GLU A 57 -11.01 11.58 -7.94
CA GLU A 57 -11.00 10.15 -7.63
C GLU A 57 -9.71 9.48 -8.13
N SER A 58 -9.30 9.78 -9.36
CA SER A 58 -8.06 9.27 -9.93
C SER A 58 -6.83 9.72 -9.15
N MET A 59 -6.75 10.99 -8.76
CA MET A 59 -5.62 11.55 -8.00
C MET A 59 -5.53 10.93 -6.61
N VAL A 60 -6.66 10.78 -5.91
CA VAL A 60 -6.67 10.14 -4.59
C VAL A 60 -6.28 8.66 -4.70
N ASN A 61 -6.80 7.94 -5.69
CA ASN A 61 -6.39 6.56 -5.97
C ASN A 61 -4.88 6.45 -6.21
N THR A 62 -4.28 7.38 -6.96
CA THR A 62 -2.83 7.38 -7.18
C THR A 62 -2.06 7.56 -5.87
N VAL A 63 -2.46 8.51 -5.02
CA VAL A 63 -1.79 8.76 -3.73
C VAL A 63 -1.87 7.54 -2.81
N LEU A 64 -3.04 6.91 -2.70
CA LEU A 64 -3.24 5.78 -1.82
C LEU A 64 -2.56 4.50 -2.33
N ASN A 65 -2.51 4.31 -3.66
CA ASN A 65 -1.75 3.22 -4.26
C ASN A 65 -0.23 3.39 -4.07
N ASP A 66 0.28 4.62 -4.23
CA ASP A 66 1.70 4.93 -3.98
C ASP A 66 2.07 4.69 -2.51
N ALA A 67 1.21 5.09 -1.58
CA ALA A 67 1.39 4.83 -0.15
C ALA A 67 1.46 3.33 0.15
N ARG A 68 0.54 2.54 -0.42
CA ARG A 68 0.52 1.08 -0.29
C ARG A 68 1.79 0.45 -0.85
N GLN A 69 2.23 0.87 -2.04
CA GLN A 69 3.44 0.33 -2.67
C GLN A 69 4.70 0.64 -1.86
N LYS A 70 4.82 1.86 -1.34
CA LYS A 70 5.95 2.27 -0.50
C LYS A 70 5.98 1.54 0.83
N ALA A 71 4.82 1.42 1.50
CA ALA A 71 4.69 0.67 2.74
C ALA A 71 5.03 -0.82 2.53
N GLY A 72 4.51 -1.40 1.44
CA GLY A 72 4.80 -2.77 1.05
C GLY A 72 6.28 -3.03 0.79
N LYS A 73 6.96 -2.11 0.10
CA LYS A 73 8.39 -2.21 -0.16
C LYS A 73 9.23 -2.11 1.12
N LEU A 74 8.89 -1.19 2.03
CA LEU A 74 9.58 -1.07 3.32
C LEU A 74 9.53 -2.38 4.11
N VAL A 75 8.37 -3.04 4.11
CA VAL A 75 8.22 -4.35 4.74
C VAL A 75 9.07 -5.40 4.05
N GLN A 76 9.01 -5.49 2.71
CA GLN A 76 9.78 -6.50 1.96
C GLN A 76 11.28 -6.36 2.15
N ASP A 77 11.78 -5.12 2.14
CA ASP A 77 13.20 -4.81 2.31
C ASP A 77 13.67 -5.14 3.74
N ALA A 78 12.77 -5.07 4.73
CA ALA A 78 13.09 -5.35 6.13
C ALA A 78 12.88 -6.81 6.57
N LEU A 79 12.18 -7.63 5.77
CA LEU A 79 12.07 -9.05 6.05
C LEU A 79 13.41 -9.74 5.77
N ASP A 80 13.89 -10.50 6.75
CA ASP A 80 15.07 -11.35 6.60
C ASP A 80 14.86 -12.37 5.48
N ASP A 81 15.92 -12.74 4.76
CA ASP A 81 15.88 -13.76 3.71
C ASP A 81 15.52 -15.16 4.24
N THR A 82 15.66 -15.37 5.56
CA THR A 82 15.20 -16.57 6.26
C THR A 82 13.70 -16.59 6.57
N ASN A 83 12.97 -15.48 6.34
CA ASN A 83 11.52 -15.43 6.52
C ASN A 83 10.81 -16.34 5.50
N ASN A 84 9.95 -17.22 6.00
CA ASN A 84 9.32 -18.27 5.18
C ASN A 84 8.33 -17.70 4.15
N VAL A 85 7.71 -16.55 4.43
CA VAL A 85 6.82 -15.85 3.48
C VAL A 85 7.64 -15.20 2.37
N LYS A 86 8.77 -14.53 2.70
CA LYS A 86 9.68 -13.94 1.71
C LYS A 86 10.26 -15.03 0.80
N ALA A 87 10.74 -16.13 1.39
CA ALA A 87 11.28 -17.27 0.64
C ALA A 87 10.26 -17.87 -0.35
N MET A 88 8.99 -17.98 0.04
CA MET A 88 7.93 -18.52 -0.81
C MET A 88 7.61 -17.62 -2.02
N VAL A 89 7.61 -16.29 -1.80
CA VAL A 89 7.40 -15.30 -2.86
C VAL A 89 8.61 -15.20 -3.77
N SER A 90 9.83 -15.13 -3.22
CA SER A 90 11.07 -15.07 -4.01
C SER A 90 11.32 -16.35 -4.82
N ALA A 91 10.93 -17.51 -4.31
CA ALA A 91 10.99 -18.77 -5.05
C ALA A 91 9.90 -18.91 -6.13
N GLY A 92 8.95 -17.97 -6.21
CA GLY A 92 7.82 -18.03 -7.13
C GLY A 92 6.85 -19.19 -6.85
N SER A 93 6.93 -19.79 -5.66
CA SER A 93 6.18 -20.98 -5.29
C SER A 93 4.71 -20.66 -5.02
N LYS A 94 4.43 -19.58 -4.27
CA LYS A 94 3.07 -19.12 -3.95
C LYS A 94 3.08 -17.72 -3.34
N GLY A 95 2.10 -16.89 -3.68
CA GLY A 95 1.98 -15.51 -3.20
C GLY A 95 2.76 -14.51 -4.06
N SER A 96 2.58 -13.23 -3.77
CA SER A 96 3.19 -12.10 -4.45
C SER A 96 3.62 -11.04 -3.44
N ASP A 97 4.45 -10.10 -3.87
CA ASP A 97 4.85 -8.91 -3.11
C ASP A 97 3.64 -8.15 -2.52
N ILE A 98 2.51 -8.16 -3.24
CA ILE A 98 1.25 -7.57 -2.78
C ILE A 98 0.72 -8.31 -1.56
N ASN A 99 0.82 -9.64 -1.51
CA ASN A 99 0.36 -10.43 -0.38
C ASN A 99 1.19 -10.11 0.87
N ILE A 100 2.52 -9.99 0.75
CA ILE A 100 3.39 -9.57 1.87
C ILE A 100 2.99 -8.17 2.36
N SER A 101 2.80 -7.25 1.42
CA SER A 101 2.40 -5.87 1.72
C SER A 101 1.05 -5.78 2.44
N GLN A 102 0.09 -6.64 2.07
CA GLN A 102 -1.25 -6.66 2.69
C GLN A 102 -1.30 -7.38 4.02
N ILE A 103 -0.45 -8.40 4.23
CA ILE A 103 -0.36 -9.16 5.48
C ILE A 103 0.30 -8.32 6.58
N ILE A 104 1.28 -7.49 6.23
CA ILE A 104 2.16 -6.86 7.22
C ILE A 104 2.06 -5.32 7.23
N ALA A 105 1.87 -4.67 6.07
CA ALA A 105 1.93 -3.21 5.97
C ALA A 105 0.53 -2.57 6.05
N CYS A 106 -0.26 -2.70 4.99
CA CYS A 106 -1.65 -2.27 4.97
C CYS A 106 -2.42 -2.92 3.82
N VAL A 107 -3.71 -3.19 4.04
CA VAL A 107 -4.60 -3.80 3.03
C VAL A 107 -4.75 -2.89 1.80
N GLY A 108 -4.67 -1.57 2.01
CA GLY A 108 -4.88 -0.54 1.00
C GLY A 108 -6.35 -0.23 0.76
N GLN A 109 -6.60 0.64 -0.23
CA GLN A 109 -7.95 1.03 -0.60
C GLN A 109 -8.68 -0.08 -1.36
N GLN A 110 -9.93 -0.35 -0.96
CA GLN A 110 -10.83 -1.26 -1.66
C GLN A 110 -11.60 -0.51 -2.75
N ASN A 111 -11.47 -0.96 -4.00
CA ASN A 111 -12.21 -0.42 -5.14
C ASN A 111 -13.36 -1.38 -5.50
N VAL A 112 -14.55 -0.83 -5.75
CA VAL A 112 -15.70 -1.56 -6.31
C VAL A 112 -16.03 -0.91 -7.64
N GLU A 113 -16.05 -1.69 -8.73
CA GLU A 113 -16.30 -1.21 -10.10
C GLU A 113 -15.39 -0.05 -10.55
N GLY A 114 -14.11 -0.08 -10.14
CA GLY A 114 -13.13 0.95 -10.49
C GLY A 114 -13.30 2.28 -9.74
N LYS A 115 -14.24 2.35 -8.78
CA LYS A 115 -14.47 3.51 -7.91
C LYS A 115 -14.18 3.17 -6.46
N ARG A 116 -13.78 4.19 -5.70
CA ARG A 116 -13.61 4.11 -4.24
C ARG A 116 -15.02 4.01 -3.62
N ARG A 117 -15.24 3.14 -2.64
CA ARG A 117 -16.44 3.22 -1.79
C ARG A 117 -16.31 4.36 -0.79
#